data_AF-A0A0S4QTI4-F1
#
_entry.id   AF-A0A0S4QTI4-F1
#
_cell.length_a   1.000
_cell.length_b   1.000
_cell.length_c   1.000
_cell.angle_alpha   90.00
_cell.angle_beta   90.00
_cell.angle_gamma   90.00
#
_symmetry.space_group_name_H-M   'P 1'
#
loop_
_entity.id
_entity.type
_entity.pdbx_description
1 polymer ?
#
loop_
_entity_poly.entity_id
_entity_poly.type
_entity_poly.pdbx_seq_one_letter_code
_entity_poly.pdbx_strand_id
1 'polypeptide(L)'
;MTKSGAVLGTPGRGSVCRVTAPSSASVVGSDPLASVAAIPGVDEAATAARAGVDALLRHRILRRRSAEVTAEASLRAARASAALEGHDVPLDVLRAHLGDHELALDADAGPNTGAGAAVPAGLTDGRVSGPADGTDSRSLAVTLGAVRLYAELGTLSSAWERAPRQALARMHVLAGRGLLPDEALGRPRVDVRGPGTAGTAELAGPWGEPTVSAMEMSVRLDGLTAVLTAPTRAPAIVVAAIIHGELLAIRPFGVLDGIIARAAARLVLISRGLDPKALVAMDVGHLELAHGSAAAALGGAGAPSAPSAASAGNDTGAGTGTGTVDTEETYSAALAAYVAGGADGVGSWVRHCARAVGLAARESLAVCEALSRA
;
A
#
# COMPACT_ATOMS: atom_id res chain seq x y z
N MET A 1 -21.45 78.14 -46.68
CA MET A 1 -22.20 78.07 -45.41
C MET A 1 -21.64 76.91 -44.59
N THR A 2 -21.14 77.22 -43.39
CA THR A 2 -20.88 76.35 -42.20
C THR A 2 -20.14 75.02 -42.44
N LYS A 3 -18.82 74.87 -42.22
CA LYS A 3 -18.10 74.82 -40.92
C LYS A 3 -18.91 74.20 -39.77
N SER A 4 -18.64 72.93 -39.45
CA SER A 4 -18.72 72.42 -38.08
C SER A 4 -17.76 71.25 -37.94
N GLY A 5 -16.78 71.41 -37.05
CA GLY A 5 -15.79 70.40 -36.72
C GLY A 5 -16.38 69.38 -35.74
N ALA A 6 -16.02 68.12 -35.94
CA ALA A 6 -16.11 67.09 -34.90
C ALA A 6 -14.69 66.60 -34.61
N VAL A 7 -14.23 66.95 -33.41
CA VAL A 7 -12.96 66.54 -32.83
C VAL A 7 -12.98 65.02 -32.63
N LEU A 8 -11.92 64.35 -33.06
CA LEU A 8 -11.60 62.94 -32.80
C LEU A 8 -11.50 62.72 -31.28
N GLY A 9 -12.53 62.12 -30.70
CA GLY A 9 -12.50 61.57 -29.35
C GLY A 9 -11.81 60.21 -29.36
N THR A 10 -10.63 60.13 -28.75
CA THR A 10 -9.89 58.89 -28.49
C THR A 10 -10.75 57.94 -27.67
N PRO A 11 -11.02 56.68 -28.07
CA PRO A 11 -11.69 55.73 -27.20
C PRO A 11 -10.77 55.40 -26.02
N GLY A 12 -11.25 55.70 -24.82
CA GLY A 12 -10.57 55.42 -23.56
C GLY A 12 -10.20 53.94 -23.46
N ARG A 13 -8.95 53.66 -23.11
CA ARG A 13 -8.51 52.32 -22.73
C ARG A 13 -9.31 51.91 -21.50
N GLY A 14 -10.32 51.06 -21.71
CA GLY A 14 -10.96 50.33 -20.63
C GLY A 14 -9.88 49.56 -19.87
N SER A 15 -9.66 49.94 -18.61
CA SER A 15 -8.85 49.16 -17.68
C SER A 15 -9.61 47.87 -17.44
N VAL A 16 -9.22 46.81 -18.15
CA VAL A 16 -9.75 45.47 -17.90
C VAL A 16 -9.29 45.09 -16.51
N CYS A 17 -10.22 44.93 -15.58
CA CYS A 17 -9.96 44.38 -14.26
C CYS A 17 -9.41 42.97 -14.48
N ARG A 18 -8.07 42.84 -14.49
CA ARG A 18 -7.40 41.56 -14.65
C ARG A 18 -7.63 40.80 -13.35
N VAL A 19 -8.64 39.93 -13.34
CA VAL A 19 -8.75 38.86 -12.35
C VAL A 19 -7.49 38.02 -12.51
N THR A 20 -6.49 38.27 -11.66
CA THR A 20 -5.37 37.37 -11.48
C THR A 20 -5.94 36.08 -10.91
N ALA A 21 -6.17 35.09 -11.77
CA ALA A 21 -6.17 33.71 -11.30
C ALA A 21 -4.86 33.49 -10.55
N PRO A 22 -4.86 32.83 -9.38
CA PRO A 22 -3.60 32.51 -8.71
C PRO A 22 -2.73 31.75 -9.71
N SER A 23 -1.54 32.28 -9.97
CA SER A 23 -0.55 31.64 -10.83
C SER A 23 -0.30 30.23 -10.28
N SER A 24 -0.45 29.20 -11.11
CA SER A 24 -0.18 27.80 -10.77
C SER A 24 1.24 27.59 -10.20
N ALA A 25 2.13 28.57 -10.38
CA ALA A 25 3.48 28.59 -9.81
C ALA A 25 3.52 28.85 -8.29
N SER A 26 2.47 29.41 -7.65
CA SER A 26 2.51 29.68 -6.20
C SER A 26 2.22 28.46 -5.33
N VAL A 27 1.77 27.35 -5.91
CA VAL A 27 1.56 26.06 -5.21
C VAL A 27 2.86 25.25 -5.15
N VAL A 28 3.85 25.56 -5.99
CA VAL A 28 5.13 24.84 -6.08
C VAL A 28 6.11 25.23 -4.95
N GLY A 29 5.75 26.21 -4.11
CA GLY A 29 6.54 26.63 -2.95
C GLY A 29 6.15 25.98 -1.61
N SER A 30 5.03 25.24 -1.58
CA SER A 30 4.54 24.56 -0.39
C SER A 30 4.87 23.07 -0.47
N ASP A 31 5.53 22.52 0.55
CA ASP A 31 5.66 21.07 0.73
C ASP A 31 4.25 20.45 0.96
N PRO A 32 3.66 19.79 -0.06
CA PRO A 32 2.26 19.35 0.01
C PRO A 32 2.08 18.15 0.94
N LEU A 33 3.15 17.40 1.23
CA LEU A 33 3.08 16.28 2.17
C LEU A 33 3.20 16.78 3.62
N ALA A 34 3.87 17.92 3.85
CA ALA A 34 3.91 18.51 5.19
C ALA A 34 2.55 19.06 5.64
N SER A 35 1.68 19.49 4.73
CA SER A 35 0.32 19.90 5.10
C SER A 35 -0.52 18.71 5.58
N VAL A 36 -0.30 17.51 5.04
CA VAL A 36 -0.93 16.27 5.52
C VAL A 36 -0.53 15.97 6.96
N ALA A 37 0.74 16.21 7.33
CA ALA A 37 1.21 16.01 8.69
C ALA A 37 0.52 16.94 9.72
N ALA A 38 -0.05 18.07 9.27
CA ALA A 38 -0.78 19.01 10.12
C ALA A 38 -2.25 18.64 10.34
N ILE A 39 -2.76 17.59 9.69
CA ILE A 39 -4.13 17.10 9.90
C ILE A 39 -4.24 16.54 11.34
N PRO A 40 -5.32 16.85 12.08
CA PRO A 40 -5.49 16.37 13.46
C PRO A 40 -5.30 14.86 13.62
N GLY A 41 -4.51 14.46 14.62
CA GLY A 41 -4.20 13.06 14.93
C GLY A 41 -3.12 12.41 14.05
N VAL A 42 -2.68 13.04 12.96
CA VAL A 42 -1.66 12.45 12.06
C VAL A 42 -0.28 12.44 12.69
N ASP A 43 0.16 13.56 13.28
CA ASP A 43 1.49 13.66 13.90
C ASP A 43 1.65 12.70 15.10
N GLU A 44 0.62 12.60 15.94
CA GLU A 44 0.57 11.69 17.09
C GLU A 44 0.66 10.24 16.64
N ALA A 45 -0.10 9.86 15.61
CA ALA A 45 -0.06 8.51 15.04
C ALA A 45 1.30 8.21 14.40
N ALA A 46 1.87 9.14 13.63
CA ALA A 46 3.19 8.99 13.03
C ALA A 46 4.30 8.85 14.10
N THR A 47 4.19 9.60 15.19
CA THR A 47 5.12 9.52 16.33
C THR A 47 5.00 8.18 17.06
N ALA A 48 3.79 7.70 17.31
CA ALA A 48 3.57 6.39 17.95
C ALA A 48 4.12 5.24 17.10
N ALA A 49 3.87 5.27 15.78
CA ALA A 49 4.40 4.28 14.85
C ALA A 49 5.94 4.32 14.81
N ARG A 50 6.56 5.50 14.76
CA ARG A 50 8.02 5.65 14.84
C ARG A 50 8.58 5.07 16.14
N ALA A 51 7.96 5.37 17.29
CA ALA A 51 8.41 4.83 18.57
C ALA A 51 8.41 3.30 18.60
N GLY A 52 7.43 2.66 17.97
CA GLY A 52 7.38 1.20 17.79
C GLY A 52 8.54 0.67 16.95
N VAL A 53 8.84 1.30 15.80
CA VAL A 53 9.97 0.92 14.95
C VAL A 53 11.31 1.15 15.65
N ASP A 54 11.46 2.25 16.38
CA ASP A 54 12.67 2.53 17.16
C ASP A 54 12.89 1.49 18.27
N ALA A 55 11.82 0.99 18.90
CA ALA A 55 11.91 -0.08 19.89
C ALA A 55 12.40 -1.39 19.25
N LEU A 56 11.88 -1.74 18.07
CA LEU A 56 12.35 -2.88 17.28
C LEU A 56 13.83 -2.74 16.93
N LEU A 57 14.25 -1.60 16.37
CA LEU A 57 15.64 -1.37 15.94
C LEU A 57 16.66 -1.41 17.09
N ARG A 58 16.24 -1.13 18.32
CA ARG A 58 17.08 -1.24 19.52
C ARG A 58 17.26 -2.68 20.01
N HIS A 59 16.52 -3.66 19.47
CA HIS A 59 16.61 -5.04 19.93
C HIS A 59 18.00 -5.65 19.67
N ARG A 60 18.59 -6.30 20.69
CA ARG A 60 20.00 -6.75 20.66
C ARG A 60 20.29 -7.80 19.60
N ILE A 61 19.30 -8.65 19.27
CA ILE A 61 19.46 -9.72 18.28
C ILE A 61 19.82 -9.18 16.89
N LEU A 62 19.36 -7.96 16.55
CA LEU A 62 19.59 -7.30 15.26
C LEU A 62 21.06 -6.90 15.03
N ARG A 63 21.93 -7.06 16.03
CA ARG A 63 23.38 -6.88 15.87
C ARG A 63 24.06 -8.12 15.30
N ARG A 64 23.44 -9.29 15.38
CA ARG A 64 24.02 -10.58 14.99
C ARG A 64 23.19 -11.33 13.95
N ARG A 65 21.86 -11.25 14.05
CA ARG A 65 20.91 -12.03 13.23
C ARG A 65 19.96 -11.13 12.44
N SER A 66 20.39 -9.94 12.02
CA SER A 66 19.50 -9.03 11.27
C SER A 66 19.04 -9.61 9.94
N ALA A 67 19.89 -10.35 9.23
CA ALA A 67 19.51 -10.97 7.97
C ALA A 67 18.39 -12.00 8.15
N GLU A 68 18.47 -12.83 9.19
CA GLU A 68 17.43 -13.81 9.52
C GLU A 68 16.11 -13.13 9.90
N VAL A 69 16.15 -12.09 10.73
CA VAL A 69 14.93 -11.33 11.09
C VAL A 69 14.34 -10.65 9.84
N THR A 70 15.16 -10.06 8.98
CA THR A 70 14.68 -9.42 7.74
C THR A 70 14.06 -10.43 6.79
N ALA A 71 14.66 -11.62 6.61
CA ALA A 71 14.10 -12.68 5.78
C ALA A 71 12.72 -13.13 6.30
N GLU A 72 12.64 -13.34 7.60
CA GLU A 72 11.45 -13.83 8.30
C GLU A 72 10.32 -12.76 8.37
N ALA A 73 10.67 -11.48 8.47
CA ALA A 73 9.76 -10.35 8.34
C ALA A 73 9.25 -10.20 6.90
N SER A 74 10.13 -10.31 5.89
CA SER A 74 9.76 -10.26 4.47
C SER A 74 8.86 -11.41 4.06
N LEU A 75 9.11 -12.64 4.54
CA LEU A 75 8.28 -13.80 4.27
C LEU A 75 6.85 -13.62 4.83
N ARG A 76 6.73 -13.17 6.08
CA ARG A 76 5.42 -12.85 6.68
C ARG A 76 4.71 -11.73 5.92
N ALA A 77 5.43 -10.68 5.56
CA ALA A 77 4.86 -9.55 4.85
C ALA A 77 4.36 -9.93 3.46
N ALA A 78 5.11 -10.75 2.72
CA ALA A 78 4.68 -11.29 1.43
C ALA A 78 3.40 -12.12 1.54
N ARG A 79 3.34 -13.05 2.51
CA ARG A 79 2.14 -13.86 2.80
C ARG A 79 0.94 -12.97 3.16
N ALA A 80 1.13 -12.02 4.06
CA ALA A 80 0.07 -11.11 4.46
C ALA A 80 -0.40 -10.21 3.30
N SER A 81 0.53 -9.80 2.42
CA SER A 81 0.20 -9.06 1.21
C SER A 81 -0.68 -9.86 0.27
N ALA A 82 -0.39 -11.15 0.08
CA ALA A 82 -1.21 -12.04 -0.73
C ALA A 82 -2.58 -12.31 -0.08
N ALA A 83 -2.62 -12.52 1.24
CA ALA A 83 -3.85 -12.71 2.00
C ALA A 83 -4.79 -11.50 1.91
N LEU A 84 -4.25 -10.28 1.93
CA LEU A 84 -5.01 -9.04 1.69
C LEU A 84 -5.61 -8.96 0.28
N GLU A 85 -5.11 -9.73 -0.68
CA GLU A 85 -5.70 -9.87 -2.02
C GLU A 85 -6.63 -11.09 -2.14
N GLY A 86 -6.90 -11.81 -1.04
CA GLY A 86 -7.75 -13.01 -1.04
C GLY A 86 -6.99 -14.33 -1.22
N HIS A 87 -5.66 -14.30 -1.26
CA HIS A 87 -4.80 -15.48 -1.42
C HIS A 87 -4.11 -15.84 -0.11
N ASP A 88 -4.84 -16.48 0.80
CA ASP A 88 -4.29 -16.91 2.10
C ASP A 88 -3.64 -18.29 1.99
N VAL A 89 -2.32 -18.33 2.20
CA VAL A 89 -1.51 -19.55 2.23
C VAL A 89 -0.90 -19.67 3.63
N PRO A 90 -1.05 -20.82 4.31
CA PRO A 90 -0.41 -21.04 5.61
C PRO A 90 1.12 -20.87 5.54
N LEU A 91 1.70 -20.29 6.60
CA LEU A 91 3.13 -19.95 6.61
C LEU A 91 4.04 -21.18 6.61
N ASP A 92 3.61 -22.28 7.23
CA ASP A 92 4.29 -23.57 7.22
C ASP A 92 4.28 -24.21 5.83
N VAL A 93 3.15 -24.18 5.12
CA VAL A 93 3.05 -24.62 3.71
C VAL A 93 4.00 -23.83 2.82
N LEU A 94 4.01 -22.50 2.96
CA LEU A 94 4.90 -21.63 2.19
C LEU A 94 6.39 -21.94 2.46
N ARG A 95 6.76 -22.18 3.72
CA ARG A 95 8.13 -22.56 4.09
C ARG A 95 8.53 -23.92 3.53
N ALA A 96 7.65 -24.92 3.60
CA ALA A 96 7.91 -26.24 3.02
C ALA A 96 8.21 -26.14 1.53
N HIS A 97 7.38 -25.39 0.79
CA HIS A 97 7.59 -25.18 -0.64
C HIS A 97 8.91 -24.49 -0.98
N LEU A 98 9.31 -23.47 -0.21
CA LEU A 98 10.59 -22.77 -0.42
C LEU A 98 11.78 -23.69 -0.09
N GLY A 99 11.70 -24.50 0.96
CA GLY A 99 12.74 -25.46 1.32
C GLY A 99 12.93 -26.56 0.26
N ASP A 100 11.84 -27.07 -0.31
CA ASP A 100 11.91 -28.06 -1.40
C ASP A 100 12.60 -27.50 -2.66
N HIS A 101 12.40 -26.20 -2.95
CA HIS A 101 13.03 -25.54 -4.09
C HIS A 101 14.51 -25.23 -3.86
N GLU A 102 14.92 -24.87 -2.63
CA GLU A 102 16.35 -24.73 -2.28
C GLU A 102 17.09 -26.06 -2.45
N LEU A 103 16.49 -27.16 -1.97
CA LEU A 103 17.02 -28.52 -2.16
C LEU A 103 17.09 -28.94 -3.64
N ALA A 104 16.14 -28.52 -4.47
CA ALA A 104 16.15 -28.79 -5.90
C ALA A 104 17.25 -28.03 -6.65
N LEU A 105 17.51 -26.76 -6.28
CA LEU A 105 18.60 -25.96 -6.86
C LEU A 105 19.98 -26.52 -6.48
N ASP A 106 20.15 -27.02 -5.26
CA ASP A 106 21.37 -27.66 -4.80
C ASP A 106 21.63 -29.00 -5.51
N ALA A 107 20.58 -29.71 -5.91
CA ALA A 107 20.68 -30.97 -6.67
C ALA A 107 21.08 -30.77 -8.14
N ASP A 108 20.71 -29.63 -8.75
CA ASP A 108 21.06 -29.28 -10.14
C ASP A 108 22.41 -28.54 -10.29
N ALA A 109 23.09 -28.23 -9.19
CA ALA A 109 24.41 -27.58 -9.16
C ALA A 109 25.59 -28.54 -9.51
N GLY A 110 25.44 -29.31 -10.59
CA GLY A 110 26.55 -30.05 -11.23
C GLY A 110 27.53 -29.10 -11.96
N PRO A 111 28.77 -29.52 -12.28
CA PRO A 111 29.89 -28.60 -12.55
C PRO A 111 29.87 -27.90 -13.94
N ASN A 112 28.72 -27.75 -14.61
CA ASN A 112 28.62 -26.96 -15.85
C ASN A 112 27.18 -26.52 -16.14
N THR A 113 26.79 -25.30 -15.74
CA THR A 113 25.70 -24.54 -16.36
C THR A 113 26.03 -23.05 -16.34
N GLY A 114 26.48 -22.55 -17.50
CA GLY A 114 26.67 -21.13 -17.75
C GLY A 114 25.33 -20.38 -17.77
N ALA A 115 25.43 -19.08 -17.49
CA ALA A 115 24.40 -18.05 -17.54
C ALA A 115 23.19 -18.36 -18.46
N GLY A 116 22.04 -18.54 -17.81
CA GLY A 116 20.74 -18.75 -18.45
C GLY A 116 19.89 -19.67 -17.59
N ALA A 117 19.38 -19.17 -16.46
CA ALA A 117 18.43 -19.91 -15.64
C ALA A 117 17.24 -20.32 -16.52
N ALA A 118 17.20 -21.60 -16.89
CA ALA A 118 16.14 -22.18 -17.67
C ALA A 118 14.82 -22.01 -16.91
N VAL A 119 13.91 -21.25 -17.50
CA VAL A 119 12.50 -21.27 -17.11
C VAL A 119 11.99 -22.67 -17.45
N PRO A 120 11.36 -23.42 -16.53
CA PRO A 120 10.64 -24.61 -16.94
C PRO A 120 9.50 -24.16 -17.85
N ALA A 121 9.66 -24.41 -19.15
CA ALA A 121 8.61 -24.26 -20.14
C ALA A 121 7.55 -25.32 -19.85
N GLY A 122 6.47 -24.91 -19.19
CA GLY A 122 5.39 -25.79 -18.76
C GLY A 122 4.13 -25.03 -18.40
N LEU A 123 3.72 -24.07 -19.23
CA LEU A 123 2.39 -23.47 -19.17
C LEU A 123 1.68 -23.63 -20.52
N THR A 124 1.52 -24.89 -20.92
CA THR A 124 0.54 -25.28 -21.95
C THR A 124 -0.31 -26.39 -21.35
N ASP A 125 -1.58 -26.07 -21.13
CA ASP A 125 -2.68 -26.93 -20.70
C ASP A 125 -2.93 -27.08 -19.18
N GLY A 126 -3.65 -26.10 -18.62
CA GLY A 126 -4.94 -26.34 -17.95
C GLY A 126 -5.04 -27.08 -16.60
N ARG A 127 -4.05 -27.86 -16.14
CA ARG A 127 -4.09 -28.52 -14.82
C ARG A 127 -2.69 -28.72 -14.25
N VAL A 128 -2.20 -27.73 -13.51
CA VAL A 128 -1.13 -27.98 -12.54
C VAL A 128 -1.76 -28.79 -11.41
N SER A 129 -1.22 -29.98 -11.13
CA SER A 129 -1.58 -30.71 -9.91
C SER A 129 -1.14 -29.85 -8.73
N GLY A 130 -2.11 -29.37 -7.94
CA GLY A 130 -1.82 -28.56 -6.77
C GLY A 130 -0.99 -29.33 -5.73
N PRO A 131 -0.38 -28.61 -4.77
CA PRO A 131 0.23 -29.25 -3.61
C PRO A 131 -0.76 -30.24 -2.99
N ALA A 132 -0.23 -31.38 -2.52
CA ALA A 132 -1.04 -32.51 -2.02
C ALA A 132 -1.94 -32.16 -0.81
N ASP A 133 -1.78 -30.96 -0.24
CA ASP A 133 -2.50 -30.42 0.91
C ASP A 133 -3.80 -29.65 0.56
N GLY A 134 -4.12 -29.50 -0.73
CA GLY A 134 -5.33 -28.79 -1.16
C GLY A 134 -5.17 -27.26 -1.23
N THR A 135 -3.96 -26.73 -1.08
CA THR A 135 -3.69 -25.30 -1.30
C THR A 135 -3.95 -24.95 -2.77
N ASP A 136 -4.78 -23.94 -3.00
CA ASP A 136 -5.07 -23.43 -4.34
C ASP A 136 -3.76 -23.01 -5.03
N SER A 137 -3.45 -23.65 -6.16
CA SER A 137 -2.21 -23.43 -6.92
C SER A 137 -2.03 -21.97 -7.32
N ARG A 138 -3.14 -21.25 -7.56
CA ARG A 138 -3.11 -19.82 -7.85
C ARG A 138 -2.72 -19.00 -6.63
N SER A 139 -3.35 -19.25 -5.48
CA SER A 139 -3.02 -18.57 -4.23
C SER A 139 -1.55 -18.76 -3.84
N LEU A 140 -1.01 -19.96 -4.04
CA LEU A 140 0.43 -20.21 -3.90
C LEU A 140 1.26 -19.39 -4.90
N ALA A 141 0.91 -19.38 -6.19
CA ALA A 141 1.65 -18.65 -7.21
C ALA A 141 1.66 -17.12 -6.97
N VAL A 142 0.54 -16.53 -6.54
CA VAL A 142 0.46 -15.11 -6.13
C VAL A 142 1.35 -14.84 -4.91
N THR A 143 1.29 -15.72 -3.91
CA THR A 143 2.13 -15.61 -2.71
C THR A 143 3.62 -15.68 -3.06
N LEU A 144 4.03 -16.59 -3.94
CA LEU A 144 5.42 -16.68 -4.42
C LEU A 144 5.84 -15.44 -5.22
N GLY A 145 4.92 -14.83 -5.97
CA GLY A 145 5.14 -13.52 -6.61
C GLY A 145 5.44 -12.42 -5.60
N ALA A 146 4.67 -12.35 -4.51
CA ALA A 146 4.93 -11.42 -3.42
C ALA A 146 6.27 -11.71 -2.72
N VAL A 147 6.63 -12.97 -2.49
CA VAL A 147 7.92 -13.36 -1.89
C VAL A 147 9.10 -12.86 -2.74
N ARG A 148 9.06 -13.09 -4.06
CA ARG A 148 10.09 -12.59 -4.99
C ARG A 148 10.22 -11.07 -4.95
N LEU A 149 9.10 -10.37 -4.97
CA LEU A 149 9.09 -8.91 -4.89
C LEU A 149 9.70 -8.41 -3.56
N TYR A 150 9.30 -9.01 -2.44
CA TYR A 150 9.69 -8.56 -1.11
C TYR A 150 11.17 -8.84 -0.82
N ALA A 151 11.73 -9.91 -1.39
CA ALA A 151 13.16 -10.20 -1.36
C ALA A 151 14.02 -9.14 -2.10
N GLU A 152 13.46 -8.51 -3.13
CA GLU A 152 14.17 -7.52 -3.96
C GLU A 152 14.04 -6.06 -3.47
N LEU A 153 13.29 -5.79 -2.40
CA LEU A 153 13.06 -4.41 -1.94
C LEU A 153 14.35 -3.64 -1.63
N GLY A 154 15.35 -4.33 -1.06
CA GLY A 154 16.66 -3.74 -0.80
C GLY A 154 17.33 -3.23 -2.09
N THR A 155 17.27 -4.00 -3.18
CA THR A 155 17.87 -3.63 -4.47
C THR A 155 17.06 -2.55 -5.20
N LEU A 156 15.74 -2.54 -5.00
CA LEU A 156 14.81 -1.59 -5.61
C LEU A 156 14.89 -0.18 -5.01
N SER A 157 15.37 -0.02 -3.77
CA SER A 157 15.47 1.27 -3.07
C SER A 157 16.17 2.35 -3.90
N SER A 158 17.32 2.04 -4.50
CA SER A 158 18.08 2.99 -5.33
C SER A 158 17.36 3.38 -6.63
N ALA A 159 16.60 2.46 -7.21
CA ALA A 159 15.83 2.71 -8.43
C ALA A 159 14.57 3.53 -8.09
N TRP A 160 13.97 3.27 -6.93
CA TRP A 160 12.82 4.01 -6.43
C TRP A 160 13.11 5.51 -6.25
N GLU A 161 14.26 5.86 -5.67
CA GLU A 161 14.64 7.27 -5.46
C GLU A 161 14.88 8.04 -6.77
N ARG A 162 15.41 7.38 -7.80
CA ARG A 162 15.80 8.02 -9.07
C ARG A 162 14.73 7.93 -10.15
N ALA A 163 13.99 6.83 -10.19
CA ALA A 163 13.04 6.51 -11.24
C ALA A 163 11.83 5.73 -10.68
N PRO A 164 10.95 6.36 -9.87
CA PRO A 164 9.81 5.69 -9.25
C PRO A 164 8.94 4.87 -10.22
N ARG A 165 8.69 5.39 -11.43
CA ARG A 165 7.90 4.67 -12.45
C ARG A 165 8.56 3.37 -12.93
N GLN A 166 9.89 3.39 -13.12
CA GLN A 166 10.64 2.19 -13.51
C GLN A 166 10.68 1.18 -12.37
N ALA A 167 10.80 1.65 -11.13
CA ALA A 167 10.71 0.80 -9.95
C ALA A 167 9.34 0.12 -9.88
N LEU A 168 8.23 0.85 -10.03
CA LEU A 168 6.87 0.28 -10.06
C LEU A 168 6.71 -0.76 -11.17
N ALA A 169 7.18 -0.47 -12.39
CA ALA A 169 7.15 -1.43 -13.49
C ALA A 169 7.94 -2.71 -13.15
N ARG A 170 9.13 -2.58 -12.57
CA ARG A 170 9.95 -3.73 -12.14
C ARG A 170 9.28 -4.52 -11.02
N MET A 171 8.62 -3.85 -10.06
CA MET A 171 7.85 -4.54 -9.03
C MET A 171 6.75 -5.41 -9.64
N HIS A 172 6.01 -4.87 -10.62
CA HIS A 172 4.95 -5.61 -11.31
C HIS A 172 5.50 -6.79 -12.11
N VAL A 173 6.68 -6.66 -12.74
CA VAL A 173 7.36 -7.78 -13.39
C VAL A 173 7.71 -8.88 -12.36
N LEU A 174 8.28 -8.52 -11.21
CA LEU A 174 8.68 -9.49 -10.18
C LEU A 174 7.47 -10.25 -9.60
N ALA A 175 6.39 -9.52 -9.32
CA ALA A 175 5.16 -10.08 -8.76
C ALA A 175 4.39 -10.91 -9.80
N GLY A 176 4.25 -10.41 -11.02
CA GLY A 176 3.42 -11.00 -12.08
C GLY A 176 4.09 -12.10 -12.91
N ARG A 177 5.41 -12.32 -12.80
CA ARG A 177 6.11 -13.34 -13.58
C ARG A 177 5.50 -14.73 -13.34
N GLY A 178 5.08 -15.39 -14.43
CA GLY A 178 4.43 -16.71 -14.39
C GLY A 178 2.93 -16.66 -14.05
N LEU A 179 2.37 -15.47 -13.79
CA LEU A 179 0.94 -15.24 -13.54
C LEU A 179 0.27 -14.47 -14.67
N LEU A 180 1.02 -13.55 -15.31
CA LEU A 180 0.53 -12.66 -16.35
C LEU A 180 1.29 -12.90 -17.66
N PRO A 181 0.67 -12.62 -18.83
CA PRO A 181 1.36 -12.61 -20.12
C PRO A 181 2.53 -11.63 -20.12
N ASP A 182 3.63 -12.00 -20.78
CA ASP A 182 4.87 -11.21 -20.80
C ASP A 182 4.65 -9.79 -21.34
N GLU A 183 3.74 -9.62 -22.30
CA GLU A 183 3.38 -8.33 -22.89
C GLU A 183 2.65 -7.38 -21.93
N ALA A 184 2.02 -7.93 -20.87
CA ALA A 184 1.33 -7.15 -19.85
C ALA A 184 2.24 -6.75 -18.69
N LEU A 185 3.38 -7.42 -18.51
CA LEU A 185 4.26 -7.19 -17.37
C LEU A 185 4.90 -5.80 -17.40
N GLY A 186 4.70 -5.04 -16.31
CA GLY A 186 5.35 -3.76 -16.07
C GLY A 186 4.76 -2.61 -16.90
N ARG A 187 3.62 -2.83 -17.56
CA ARG A 187 2.97 -1.81 -18.39
C ARG A 187 1.72 -1.28 -17.69
N PRO A 188 1.67 0.02 -17.35
CA PRO A 188 0.44 0.63 -16.88
C PRO A 188 -0.69 0.48 -17.91
N ARG A 189 -1.93 0.32 -17.44
CA ARG A 189 -3.11 0.16 -18.28
C ARG A 189 -3.33 1.39 -19.17
N VAL A 190 -3.84 1.14 -20.38
CA VAL A 190 -4.11 2.17 -21.39
C VAL A 190 -5.60 2.52 -21.53
N ASP A 191 -6.46 1.80 -20.82
CA ASP A 191 -7.92 1.93 -20.81
C ASP A 191 -8.54 1.47 -19.47
N VAL A 192 -9.81 1.87 -19.25
CA VAL A 192 -10.63 1.37 -18.12
C VAL A 192 -11.09 -0.07 -18.38
N ARG A 193 -11.11 -0.50 -19.65
CA ARG A 193 -11.45 -1.85 -20.10
C ARG A 193 -10.51 -2.27 -21.22
N GLY A 194 -9.38 -2.85 -20.86
CA GLY A 194 -8.38 -3.28 -21.82
C GLY A 194 -8.56 -4.66 -22.38
N PRO A 195 -8.04 -4.95 -23.59
CA PRO A 195 -8.00 -6.30 -24.15
C PRO A 195 -7.26 -7.32 -23.24
N GLY A 196 -6.54 -6.86 -22.21
CA GLY A 196 -5.80 -7.69 -21.24
C GLY A 196 -6.54 -8.00 -19.92
N THR A 197 -7.81 -7.61 -19.75
CA THR A 197 -8.60 -7.99 -18.56
C THR A 197 -9.27 -9.36 -18.68
N ALA A 198 -9.32 -9.92 -19.89
CA ALA A 198 -9.86 -11.26 -20.13
C ALA A 198 -8.94 -12.32 -19.48
N GLY A 199 -9.43 -12.98 -18.42
CA GLY A 199 -8.70 -14.00 -17.67
C GLY A 199 -7.93 -13.50 -16.44
N THR A 200 -7.83 -12.18 -16.22
CA THR A 200 -7.20 -11.59 -15.03
C THR A 200 -8.20 -11.14 -13.96
N ALA A 201 -9.51 -11.23 -14.25
CA ALA A 201 -10.58 -10.93 -13.27
C ALA A 201 -10.45 -11.77 -11.98
N GLU A 202 -9.91 -12.98 -12.07
CA GLU A 202 -9.68 -13.87 -10.93
C GLU A 202 -8.38 -13.55 -10.15
N LEU A 203 -7.57 -12.62 -10.66
CA LEU A 203 -6.41 -12.01 -9.99
C LEU A 203 -6.69 -10.56 -9.57
N ALA A 204 -7.87 -10.04 -9.89
CA ALA A 204 -8.31 -8.74 -9.39
C ALA A 204 -8.60 -8.91 -7.90
N GLY A 205 -7.79 -8.26 -7.05
CA GLY A 205 -7.98 -8.28 -5.61
C GLY A 205 -9.31 -7.67 -5.17
N PRO A 206 -9.53 -7.45 -3.86
CA PRO A 206 -10.82 -7.03 -3.29
C PRO A 206 -11.26 -5.60 -3.68
N TRP A 207 -10.58 -4.95 -4.62
CA TRP A 207 -10.68 -3.55 -4.98
C TRP A 207 -11.66 -3.26 -6.13
N GLY A 208 -12.34 -4.28 -6.67
CA GLY A 208 -13.27 -4.15 -7.80
C GLY A 208 -12.58 -3.73 -9.12
N GLU A 209 -13.32 -3.22 -10.10
CA GLU A 209 -12.75 -2.71 -11.36
C GLU A 209 -12.13 -1.30 -11.18
N PRO A 210 -11.01 -0.96 -11.88
CA PRO A 210 -10.47 0.39 -11.93
C PRO A 210 -11.50 1.43 -12.34
N THR A 211 -11.77 2.42 -11.50
CA THR A 211 -12.74 3.50 -11.78
C THR A 211 -12.10 4.72 -12.45
N VAL A 212 -10.80 4.93 -12.23
CA VAL A 212 -10.03 6.05 -12.79
C VAL A 212 -9.67 5.76 -14.25
N SER A 213 -9.92 6.73 -15.13
CA SER A 213 -9.54 6.64 -16.55
C SER A 213 -8.03 6.50 -16.74
N ALA A 214 -7.57 5.88 -17.83
CA ALA A 214 -6.14 5.73 -18.09
C ALA A 214 -5.42 7.08 -18.22
N MET A 215 -6.09 8.09 -18.82
CA MET A 215 -5.56 9.45 -18.90
C MET A 215 -5.40 10.06 -17.50
N GLU A 216 -6.43 9.99 -16.66
CA GLU A 216 -6.36 10.52 -15.29
C GLU A 216 -5.32 9.78 -14.44
N MET A 217 -5.22 8.45 -14.55
CA MET A 217 -4.18 7.68 -13.89
C MET A 217 -2.79 8.13 -14.33
N SER A 218 -2.56 8.31 -15.63
CA SER A 218 -1.26 8.77 -16.13
C SER A 218 -0.90 10.13 -15.54
N VAL A 219 -1.84 11.07 -15.50
CA VAL A 219 -1.62 12.39 -14.90
C VAL A 219 -1.32 12.30 -13.40
N ARG A 220 -2.07 11.48 -12.66
CA ARG A 220 -1.88 11.28 -11.22
C ARG A 220 -0.56 10.56 -10.90
N LEU A 221 -0.18 9.54 -11.68
CA LEU A 221 1.09 8.83 -11.54
C LEU A 221 2.28 9.77 -11.82
N ASP A 222 2.13 10.66 -12.80
CA ASP A 222 3.12 11.69 -13.11
C ASP A 222 3.28 12.68 -11.96
N GLY A 223 2.16 13.17 -11.40
CA GLY A 223 2.15 14.02 -10.21
C GLY A 223 2.76 13.35 -8.98
N LEU A 224 2.43 12.08 -8.74
CA LEU A 224 2.97 11.28 -7.64
C LEU A 224 4.50 11.14 -7.75
N THR A 225 5.00 10.90 -8.97
CA THR A 225 6.44 10.83 -9.25
C THR A 225 7.13 12.16 -8.94
N ALA A 226 6.54 13.28 -9.35
CA ALA A 226 7.10 14.61 -9.08
C ALA A 226 7.18 14.90 -7.57
N VAL A 227 6.11 14.58 -6.83
CA VAL A 227 6.06 14.73 -5.38
C VAL A 227 7.10 13.86 -4.67
N LEU A 228 7.28 12.60 -5.11
CA LEU A 228 8.26 11.68 -4.53
C LEU A 228 9.71 12.14 -4.68
N THR A 229 10.02 12.81 -5.79
CA THR A 229 11.37 13.32 -6.07
C THR A 229 11.63 14.70 -5.47
N ALA A 230 10.60 15.39 -4.97
CA ALA A 230 10.73 16.70 -4.34
C ALA A 230 11.16 16.56 -2.87
N PRO A 231 11.96 17.52 -2.34
CA PRO A 231 12.24 17.58 -0.91
C PRO A 231 10.97 17.75 -0.08
N THR A 232 10.87 17.01 1.03
CA THR A 232 9.75 17.11 1.98
C THR A 232 10.23 16.93 3.42
N ARG A 233 9.61 17.69 4.33
CA ARG A 233 9.74 17.59 5.79
C ARG A 233 8.71 16.65 6.41
N ALA A 234 7.79 16.12 5.61
CA ALA A 234 6.78 15.18 6.10
C ALA A 234 7.42 13.93 6.71
N PRO A 235 6.86 13.36 7.80
CA PRO A 235 7.31 12.09 8.35
C PRO A 235 7.23 10.96 7.31
N ALA A 236 8.18 10.02 7.32
CA ALA A 236 8.23 8.89 6.38
C ALA A 236 6.90 8.10 6.31
N ILE A 237 6.20 7.93 7.44
CA ILE A 237 4.90 7.27 7.52
C ILE A 237 3.82 8.01 6.72
N VAL A 238 3.83 9.35 6.75
CA VAL A 238 2.89 10.17 5.97
C VAL A 238 3.14 9.97 4.49
N VAL A 239 4.42 10.06 4.06
CA VAL A 239 4.79 9.84 2.66
C VAL A 239 4.38 8.43 2.22
N ALA A 240 4.70 7.39 3.00
CA ALA A 240 4.35 6.01 2.70
C ALA A 240 2.84 5.80 2.58
N ALA A 241 2.05 6.38 3.48
CA ALA A 241 0.59 6.31 3.45
C ALA A 241 0.01 6.97 2.19
N ILE A 242 0.50 8.16 1.80
CA ILE A 242 0.03 8.84 0.58
C ILE A 242 0.37 8.02 -0.67
N ILE A 243 1.58 7.47 -0.79
CA ILE A 243 1.94 6.59 -1.91
C ILE A 243 1.04 5.36 -1.95
N HIS A 244 0.84 4.73 -0.80
CA HIS A 244 0.00 3.55 -0.67
C HIS A 244 -1.44 3.83 -1.14
N GLY A 245 -2.05 4.88 -0.62
CA GLY A 245 -3.42 5.28 -0.95
C GLY A 245 -3.57 5.68 -2.42
N GLU A 246 -2.63 6.46 -2.95
CA GLU A 246 -2.70 6.92 -4.34
C GLU A 246 -2.52 5.76 -5.34
N LEU A 247 -1.60 4.84 -5.10
CA LEU A 247 -1.42 3.66 -5.95
C LEU A 247 -2.65 2.75 -5.93
N LEU A 248 -3.29 2.58 -4.76
CA LEU A 248 -4.56 1.86 -4.63
C LEU A 248 -5.75 2.58 -5.27
N ALA A 249 -5.73 3.92 -5.30
CA ALA A 249 -6.77 4.71 -5.96
C ALA A 249 -6.65 4.61 -7.49
N ILE A 250 -5.44 4.78 -8.03
CA ILE A 250 -5.23 4.85 -9.48
C ILE A 250 -4.96 3.52 -10.15
N ARG A 251 -4.55 2.49 -9.39
CA ARG A 251 -4.32 1.09 -9.83
C ARG A 251 -3.61 0.98 -11.17
N PRO A 252 -2.35 1.43 -11.28
CA PRO A 252 -1.68 1.65 -12.55
C PRO A 252 -1.69 0.42 -13.46
N PHE A 253 -1.60 -0.80 -12.94
CA PHE A 253 -1.51 -2.03 -13.74
C PHE A 253 -2.85 -2.76 -13.91
N GLY A 254 -3.82 -2.52 -13.03
CA GLY A 254 -5.12 -3.18 -12.98
C GLY A 254 -5.12 -4.53 -12.24
N VAL A 255 -3.96 -5.17 -12.07
CA VAL A 255 -3.79 -6.48 -11.44
C VAL A 255 -2.57 -6.42 -10.52
N LEU A 256 -2.63 -7.08 -9.36
CA LEU A 256 -1.61 -7.06 -8.30
C LEU A 256 -1.29 -5.66 -7.70
N ASP A 257 -2.02 -4.60 -8.07
CA ASP A 257 -1.72 -3.23 -7.62
C ASP A 257 -1.70 -3.09 -6.10
N GLY A 258 -2.49 -3.88 -5.35
CA GLY A 258 -2.46 -3.85 -3.89
C GLY A 258 -1.13 -4.31 -3.32
N ILE A 259 -0.57 -5.41 -3.85
CA ILE A 259 0.76 -5.91 -3.48
C ILE A 259 1.82 -4.86 -3.85
N ILE A 260 1.71 -4.26 -5.04
CA ILE A 260 2.63 -3.20 -5.50
C ILE A 260 2.56 -1.96 -4.61
N ALA A 261 1.36 -1.54 -4.22
CA ALA A 261 1.15 -0.36 -3.39
C ALA A 261 1.73 -0.55 -1.97
N ARG A 262 1.56 -1.74 -1.38
CA ARG A 262 2.17 -2.08 -0.08
C ARG A 262 3.68 -2.21 -0.17
N ALA A 263 4.22 -2.83 -1.23
CA ALA A 263 5.65 -2.89 -1.48
C ALA A 263 6.28 -1.48 -1.66
N ALA A 264 5.61 -0.61 -2.41
CA ALA A 264 6.02 0.79 -2.59
C ALA A 264 6.02 1.57 -1.27
N ALA A 265 4.98 1.39 -0.44
CA ALA A 265 4.93 1.98 0.90
C ALA A 265 6.12 1.53 1.76
N ARG A 266 6.46 0.24 1.74
CA ARG A 266 7.65 -0.29 2.43
C ARG A 266 8.96 0.30 1.89
N LEU A 267 9.10 0.47 0.57
CA LEU A 267 10.27 1.15 0.01
C LEU A 267 10.42 2.58 0.52
N VAL A 268 9.32 3.32 0.68
CA VAL A 268 9.36 4.66 1.26
C VAL A 268 9.83 4.63 2.71
N LEU A 269 9.39 3.66 3.52
CA LEU A 269 9.87 3.51 4.89
C LEU A 269 11.37 3.18 4.95
N ILE A 270 11.86 2.38 4.01
CA ILE A 270 13.27 2.01 3.88
C ILE A 270 14.11 3.21 3.42
N SER A 271 13.77 3.82 2.28
CA SER A 271 14.56 4.90 1.66
C SER A 271 14.59 6.18 2.50
N ARG A 272 13.52 6.46 3.24
CA ARG A 272 13.46 7.60 4.16
C ARG A 272 14.00 7.28 5.56
N GLY A 273 14.59 6.09 5.75
CA GLY A 273 15.36 5.73 6.93
C GLY A 273 14.54 5.42 8.20
N LEU A 274 13.21 5.27 8.09
CA LEU A 274 12.42 4.79 9.23
C LEU A 274 12.71 3.31 9.51
N ASP A 275 12.78 2.51 8.46
CA ASP A 275 13.04 1.07 8.54
C ASP A 275 14.17 0.67 7.57
N PRO A 276 15.43 1.10 7.84
CA PRO A 276 16.55 0.88 6.92
C PRO A 276 16.94 -0.60 6.77
N LYS A 277 16.39 -1.49 7.62
CA LYS A 277 16.66 -2.94 7.61
C LYS A 277 15.49 -3.76 7.05
N ALA A 278 14.43 -3.10 6.54
CA ALA A 278 13.24 -3.74 6.00
C ALA A 278 12.57 -4.72 6.99
N LEU A 279 12.58 -4.42 8.29
CA LEU A 279 12.07 -5.26 9.36
C LEU A 279 10.56 -5.08 9.59
N VAL A 280 9.98 -3.96 9.19
CA VAL A 280 8.56 -3.66 9.39
C VAL A 280 7.76 -4.42 8.34
N ALA A 281 7.09 -5.48 8.79
CA ALA A 281 6.15 -6.27 7.99
C ALA A 281 4.77 -5.58 7.94
N MET A 282 4.71 -4.37 7.37
CA MET A 282 3.51 -3.50 7.35
C MET A 282 2.23 -4.24 6.94
N ASP A 283 2.32 -5.12 5.95
CA ASP A 283 1.22 -5.94 5.46
C ASP A 283 0.56 -6.79 6.56
N VAL A 284 1.36 -7.32 7.50
CA VAL A 284 0.84 -8.07 8.66
C VAL A 284 -0.01 -7.16 9.54
N GLY A 285 0.42 -5.91 9.75
CA GLY A 285 -0.35 -4.94 10.51
C GLY A 285 -1.67 -4.57 9.85
N HIS A 286 -1.69 -4.42 8.51
CA HIS A 286 -2.95 -4.21 7.78
C HIS A 286 -3.89 -5.42 7.87
N LEU A 287 -3.34 -6.63 7.75
CA LEU A 287 -4.11 -7.87 7.89
C LEU A 287 -4.68 -8.05 9.30
N GLU A 288 -3.88 -7.76 10.33
CA GLU A 288 -4.32 -7.81 11.73
C GLU A 288 -5.47 -6.83 12.00
N LEU A 289 -5.37 -5.59 11.51
CA LEU A 289 -6.45 -4.61 11.60
C LEU A 289 -7.71 -5.05 10.86
N ALA A 290 -7.57 -5.70 9.70
CA ALA A 290 -8.71 -6.23 8.96
C ALA A 290 -9.44 -7.34 9.74
N HIS A 291 -8.70 -8.22 10.43
CA HIS A 291 -9.27 -9.28 11.26
C HIS A 291 -9.85 -8.78 12.58
N GLY A 292 -9.22 -7.81 13.24
CA GLY A 292 -9.71 -7.19 14.47
C GLY A 292 -11.10 -6.58 14.28
N SER A 293 -11.26 -5.77 13.22
CA SER A 293 -12.55 -5.21 12.83
C SER A 293 -13.61 -6.28 12.54
N ALA A 294 -13.23 -7.39 11.89
CA ALA A 294 -14.17 -8.48 11.58
C ALA A 294 -14.63 -9.23 12.84
N ALA A 295 -13.73 -9.48 13.79
CA ALA A 295 -14.05 -10.10 15.07
C ALA A 295 -14.94 -9.18 15.94
N ALA A 296 -14.66 -7.87 15.96
CA ALA A 296 -15.48 -6.88 16.65
C ALA A 296 -16.91 -6.79 16.06
N ALA A 297 -17.05 -6.85 14.73
CA ALA A 297 -18.35 -6.85 14.05
C ALA A 297 -19.21 -8.09 14.40
N LEU A 298 -18.61 -9.27 14.54
CA LEU A 298 -19.31 -10.49 14.95
C LEU A 298 -19.68 -10.50 16.46
N GLY A 299 -18.87 -9.85 17.31
CA GLY A 299 -19.13 -9.72 18.74
C GLY A 299 -20.20 -8.67 19.11
N GLY A 300 -20.55 -7.77 18.20
CA GLY A 300 -21.56 -6.71 18.41
C GLY A 300 -23.02 -7.14 18.19
N ALA A 301 -23.26 -8.33 17.62
CA ALA A 301 -24.60 -8.86 17.41
C ALA A 301 -25.14 -9.58 18.66
N GLY A 302 -25.33 -8.83 19.75
CA GLY A 302 -26.12 -9.29 20.89
C GLY A 302 -27.60 -9.35 20.50
N ALA A 303 -28.23 -10.52 20.65
CA ALA A 303 -29.65 -10.74 20.37
C ALA A 303 -30.56 -9.71 21.09
N PRO A 304 -31.66 -9.25 20.47
CA PRO A 304 -32.58 -8.34 21.15
C PRO A 304 -33.32 -9.08 22.26
N SER A 305 -32.93 -8.83 23.51
CA SER A 305 -33.71 -9.18 24.69
C SER A 305 -35.00 -8.36 24.70
N ALA A 306 -36.14 -9.04 24.78
CA ALA A 306 -37.47 -8.42 24.86
C ALA A 306 -37.59 -7.47 26.07
N PRO A 307 -38.37 -6.37 25.97
CA PRO A 307 -38.49 -5.41 27.06
C PRO A 307 -39.40 -5.95 28.18
N SER A 308 -38.90 -5.99 29.41
CA SER A 308 -39.74 -6.13 30.60
C SER A 308 -40.25 -4.76 31.05
N ALA A 309 -41.53 -4.69 31.39
CA ALA A 309 -42.22 -3.48 31.84
C ALA A 309 -41.87 -3.05 33.29
N ALA A 310 -42.13 -1.76 33.57
CA ALA A 310 -42.04 -1.00 34.84
C ALA A 310 -40.62 -0.50 35.20
N SER A 311 -40.39 0.74 35.66
CA SER A 311 -41.24 1.78 36.26
C SER A 311 -40.65 3.19 36.05
N ALA A 312 -41.52 4.21 36.06
CA ALA A 312 -41.17 5.62 36.00
C ALA A 312 -40.34 6.10 37.21
N GLY A 313 -39.35 6.95 36.94
CA GLY A 313 -38.57 7.70 37.93
C GLY A 313 -37.74 8.74 37.20
N ASN A 314 -38.12 10.00 37.34
CA ASN A 314 -37.52 11.16 36.71
C ASN A 314 -36.25 11.54 37.47
N ASP A 315 -35.11 11.76 36.79
CA ASP A 315 -34.08 12.66 37.32
C ASP A 315 -33.16 13.23 36.23
N THR A 316 -32.87 14.51 36.43
CA THR A 316 -32.15 15.43 35.56
C THR A 316 -30.66 15.26 35.76
N GLY A 317 -29.89 14.97 34.69
CA GLY A 317 -28.44 14.82 34.78
C GLY A 317 -27.75 15.08 33.45
N ALA A 318 -27.04 16.21 33.38
CA ALA A 318 -26.14 16.58 32.29
C ALA A 318 -25.01 15.56 32.14
N GLY A 319 -24.67 15.23 30.89
CA GLY A 319 -23.58 14.33 30.57
C GLY A 319 -23.62 13.83 29.13
N THR A 320 -23.57 14.72 28.13
CA THR A 320 -23.30 14.32 26.75
C THR A 320 -21.82 14.01 26.58
N GLY A 321 -21.39 12.89 27.16
CA GLY A 321 -20.21 12.18 26.67
C GLY A 321 -20.63 11.42 25.42
N THR A 322 -20.43 12.02 24.25
CA THR A 322 -20.47 11.28 22.98
C THR A 322 -19.24 10.37 22.96
N GLY A 323 -19.34 9.22 23.62
CA GLY A 323 -18.51 8.08 23.30
C GLY A 323 -18.88 7.66 21.89
N THR A 324 -18.18 8.22 20.89
CA THR A 324 -18.11 7.59 19.58
C THR A 324 -17.55 6.22 19.81
N VAL A 325 -18.41 5.21 19.72
CA VAL A 325 -17.98 3.83 19.58
C VAL A 325 -17.04 3.84 18.37
N ASP A 326 -15.74 3.67 18.62
CA ASP A 326 -14.71 3.58 17.58
C ASP A 326 -15.10 2.40 16.70
N THR A 327 -15.85 2.69 15.64
CA THR A 327 -16.20 1.69 14.64
C THR A 327 -14.87 1.32 14.01
N GLU A 328 -14.36 0.14 14.35
CA GLU A 328 -12.98 -0.22 14.06
C GLU A 328 -12.75 -0.20 12.54
N GLU A 329 -12.08 0.86 12.08
CA GLU A 329 -11.95 1.19 10.67
C GLU A 329 -11.13 0.12 9.94
N THR A 330 -11.79 -0.67 9.09
CA THR A 330 -11.14 -1.69 8.25
C THR A 330 -10.22 -1.04 7.22
N TYR A 331 -9.25 -1.82 6.71
CA TYR A 331 -8.36 -1.38 5.64
C TYR A 331 -9.10 -0.85 4.40
N SER A 332 -10.16 -1.53 3.96
CA SER A 332 -10.98 -1.10 2.83
C SER A 332 -11.82 0.13 3.13
N ALA A 333 -12.36 0.28 4.35
CA ALA A 333 -13.10 1.47 4.76
C ALA A 333 -12.19 2.71 4.82
N ALA A 334 -10.99 2.57 5.39
CA ALA A 334 -9.99 3.63 5.44
C ALA A 334 -9.56 4.07 4.03
N LEU A 335 -9.37 3.12 3.11
CA LEU A 335 -9.08 3.44 1.71
C LEU A 335 -10.26 4.15 1.04
N ALA A 336 -11.50 3.70 1.27
CA ALA A 336 -12.68 4.36 0.71
C ALA A 336 -12.80 5.81 1.19
N ALA A 337 -12.49 6.07 2.47
CA ALA A 337 -12.42 7.43 3.01
C ALA A 337 -11.30 8.26 2.35
N TYR A 338 -10.12 7.67 2.14
CA TYR A 338 -9.03 8.33 1.39
C TYR A 338 -9.45 8.72 -0.03
N VAL A 339 -10.09 7.80 -0.76
CA VAL A 339 -10.54 8.01 -2.15
C VAL A 339 -11.65 9.05 -2.24
N ALA A 340 -12.55 9.11 -1.26
CA ALA A 340 -13.54 10.18 -1.15
C ALA A 340 -12.90 11.57 -0.96
N GLY A 341 -11.66 11.62 -0.47
CA GLY A 341 -10.87 12.83 -0.31
C GLY A 341 -11.21 13.61 0.95
N GLY A 342 -10.73 14.86 1.01
CA GLY A 342 -10.87 15.73 2.18
C GLY A 342 -9.86 15.42 3.29
N ALA A 343 -9.69 16.38 4.20
CA ALA A 343 -8.71 16.27 5.28
C ALA A 343 -9.02 15.10 6.24
N ASP A 344 -10.30 14.85 6.53
CA ASP A 344 -10.70 13.78 7.44
C ASP A 344 -10.41 12.40 6.86
N GLY A 345 -10.76 12.17 5.58
CA GLY A 345 -10.51 10.90 4.89
C GLY A 345 -9.02 10.60 4.74
N VAL A 346 -8.23 11.61 4.35
CA VAL A 346 -6.76 11.50 4.30
C VAL A 346 -6.18 11.25 5.69
N GLY A 347 -6.64 11.97 6.71
CA GLY A 347 -6.21 11.79 8.09
C GLY A 347 -6.51 10.40 8.62
N SER A 348 -7.70 9.88 8.35
CA SER A 348 -8.12 8.53 8.74
C SER A 348 -7.21 7.45 8.16
N TRP A 349 -6.96 7.53 6.86
CA TRP A 349 -6.06 6.62 6.16
C TRP A 349 -4.62 6.66 6.69
N VAL A 350 -4.07 7.85 6.94
CA VAL A 350 -2.72 7.99 7.47
C VAL A 350 -2.64 7.40 8.89
N ARG A 351 -3.64 7.63 9.74
CA ARG A 351 -3.72 7.02 11.08
C ARG A 351 -3.85 5.50 11.01
N HIS A 352 -4.66 4.96 10.08
CA HIS A 352 -4.74 3.52 9.83
C HIS A 352 -3.38 2.93 9.44
N CYS A 353 -2.69 3.54 8.47
CA CYS A 353 -1.34 3.10 8.05
C CYS A 353 -0.33 3.17 9.21
N ALA A 354 -0.37 4.22 10.03
CA ALA A 354 0.49 4.35 11.20
C ALA A 354 0.22 3.24 12.23
N ARG A 355 -1.05 2.92 12.51
CA ARG A 355 -1.43 1.79 13.38
C ARG A 355 -0.90 0.46 12.83
N ALA A 356 -1.05 0.22 11.53
CA ALA A 356 -0.52 -0.98 10.86
C ALA A 356 1.01 -1.09 11.02
N VAL A 357 1.76 0.01 10.86
CA VAL A 357 3.21 0.04 11.11
C VAL A 357 3.54 -0.29 12.57
N GLY A 358 2.79 0.27 13.52
CA GLY A 358 2.98 0.00 14.95
C GLY A 358 2.73 -1.46 15.32
N LEU A 359 1.70 -2.10 14.75
CA LEU A 359 1.40 -3.53 14.91
C LEU A 359 2.51 -4.39 14.28
N ALA A 360 2.89 -4.09 13.05
CA ALA A 360 3.97 -4.78 12.34
C ALA A 360 5.30 -4.74 13.08
N ALA A 361 5.64 -3.60 13.71
CA ALA A 361 6.84 -3.48 14.52
C ALA A 361 6.82 -4.41 15.76
N ARG A 362 5.65 -4.63 16.37
CA ARG A 362 5.47 -5.57 17.49
C ARG A 362 5.60 -7.02 17.05
N GLU A 363 5.02 -7.39 15.92
CA GLU A 363 5.18 -8.74 15.37
C GLU A 363 6.66 -9.05 15.09
N SER A 364 7.38 -8.13 14.45
CA SER A 364 8.81 -8.31 14.20
C SER A 364 9.66 -8.34 15.49
N LEU A 365 9.19 -7.69 16.56
CA LEU A 365 9.80 -7.82 17.89
C LEU A 365 9.58 -9.22 18.47
N ALA A 366 8.38 -9.80 18.33
CA ALA A 366 8.11 -11.18 18.73
C ALA A 366 8.99 -12.19 17.97
N VAL A 367 9.26 -11.96 16.68
CA VAL A 367 10.25 -12.73 15.90
C VAL A 367 11.65 -12.59 16.49
N CYS A 368 12.07 -11.37 16.83
CA CYS A 368 13.36 -11.13 17.46
C CYS A 368 13.51 -11.88 18.78
N GLU A 369 12.46 -11.93 19.59
CA GLU A 369 12.44 -12.64 20.87
C GLU A 369 12.46 -14.16 20.68
N ALA A 370 11.71 -14.68 19.71
CA ALA A 370 11.74 -16.11 19.38
C ALA A 370 13.13 -16.57 18.95
N LEU A 371 13.79 -15.82 18.06
CA LEU A 371 15.17 -16.09 17.64
C LEU A 371 16.20 -15.86 18.75
N SER A 372 15.86 -15.15 19.83
CA SER A 372 16.76 -15.01 20.98
C SER A 372 16.69 -16.22 21.93
N ARG A 373 15.64 -17.05 21.80
CA ARG A 373 15.44 -18.27 22.61
C ARG A 373 15.87 -19.55 21.91
N ALA A 374 16.01 -19.53 20.58
CA ALA A 374 16.46 -20.65 19.75
C ALA A 374 17.99 -20.69 19.63
#